data_AF-A0A0H3K5F4-F1
#
_entry.id   AF-A0A0H3K5F4-F1
#
_cell.length_a   1.000
_cell.length_b   1.000
_cell.length_c   1.000
_cell.angle_alpha   90.00
_cell.angle_beta   90.00
_cell.angle_gamma   90.00
#
_symmetry.space_group_name_H-M   'P 1'
#
loop_
_entity.id
_entity.type
_entity.pdbx_description
1 polymer ?
#
loop_
_entity_poly.entity_id
_entity_poly.type
_entity_poly.pdbx_seq_one_letter_code
_entity_poly.pdbx_strand_id
1 'polypeptide(L)'
;MHALSLPTWVIHISSVLEWLLAILYLWRLGEQGDRRWFGLAVAMLPALISALCACTWHYYDNTPKLEWLVTLQASTTLVGNFTLMLAAYWFWRPASKQAPASTAVPKQR
;
A
#
# COMPACT_ATOMS: atom_id res chain seq x y z
N MET A 1 5.80 -9.51 -29.89
CA MET A 1 6.01 -9.72 -28.44
C MET A 1 5.05 -10.83 -28.02
N HIS A 2 5.49 -11.79 -27.21
CA HIS A 2 4.69 -12.99 -26.87
C HIS A 2 3.61 -12.68 -25.83
N ALA A 3 2.42 -13.24 -26.03
CA ALA A 3 1.35 -13.22 -25.05
C ALA A 3 1.74 -14.08 -23.83
N LEU A 4 1.28 -13.68 -22.64
CA LEU A 4 1.48 -14.46 -21.43
C LEU A 4 0.71 -15.79 -21.50
N SER A 5 1.32 -16.83 -20.94
CA SER A 5 0.65 -18.13 -20.79
C SER A 5 -0.50 -18.05 -19.79
N LEU A 6 -1.49 -18.95 -19.91
CA LEU A 6 -2.61 -19.04 -18.96
C LEU A 6 -2.15 -19.16 -17.49
N PRO A 7 -1.18 -20.04 -17.14
CA PRO A 7 -0.65 -20.09 -15.78
C PRO A 7 -0.08 -18.75 -15.29
N THR A 8 0.61 -18.01 -16.15
CA THR A 8 1.19 -16.73 -15.77
C THR A 8 0.10 -15.68 -15.52
N TRP A 9 -0.98 -15.69 -16.31
CA TRP A 9 -2.15 -14.84 -16.05
C TRP A 9 -2.81 -15.14 -14.71
N VAL A 10 -2.95 -16.41 -14.35
CA VAL A 10 -3.52 -16.80 -13.05
C VAL A 10 -2.74 -16.16 -11.92
N ILE A 11 -1.39 -16.22 -11.96
CA ILE A 11 -0.53 -15.62 -10.92
C ILE A 11 -0.74 -14.10 -10.83
N HIS A 12 -0.76 -13.39 -11.96
CA HIS A 12 -0.96 -11.94 -11.96
C HIS A 12 -2.28 -11.53 -11.31
N ILE A 13 -3.37 -12.17 -11.73
CA ILE A 13 -4.71 -11.87 -11.21
C ILE A 13 -4.82 -12.27 -9.73
N SER A 14 -4.30 -13.44 -9.34
CA SER A 14 -4.33 -13.86 -7.94
C SER A 14 -3.55 -12.91 -7.04
N SER A 15 -2.37 -12.46 -7.46
CA SER A 15 -1.55 -11.53 -6.68
C SER A 15 -2.19 -10.14 -6.55
N VAL A 16 -2.82 -9.62 -7.61
CA VAL A 16 -3.57 -8.36 -7.55
C VAL A 16 -4.74 -8.46 -6.58
N LEU A 17 -5.51 -9.55 -6.62
CA LEU A 17 -6.63 -9.79 -5.72
C LEU A 17 -6.16 -9.96 -4.27
N GLU A 18 -5.12 -10.75 -4.03
CA GLU A 18 -4.55 -10.93 -2.70
C GLU A 18 -4.07 -9.60 -2.12
N TRP A 19 -3.39 -8.78 -2.91
CA TRP A 19 -2.93 -7.46 -2.49
C TRP A 19 -4.09 -6.52 -2.17
N LEU A 20 -5.15 -6.52 -2.99
CA LEU A 20 -6.36 -5.75 -2.73
C LEU A 20 -7.04 -6.19 -1.43
N LEU A 21 -7.18 -7.51 -1.21
CA LEU A 21 -7.74 -8.05 0.02
C LEU A 21 -6.91 -7.66 1.24
N ALA A 22 -5.57 -7.66 1.14
CA ALA A 22 -4.69 -7.20 2.20
C ALA A 22 -4.90 -5.71 2.53
N ILE A 23 -5.03 -4.85 1.52
CA ILE A 23 -5.35 -3.42 1.71
C ILE A 23 -6.68 -3.25 2.45
N LEU A 24 -7.72 -3.96 2.00
CA LEU A 24 -9.04 -3.90 2.62
C LEU A 24 -9.02 -4.43 4.06
N TYR A 25 -8.23 -5.47 4.32
CA TYR A 25 -8.06 -6.02 5.66
C TYR A 25 -7.41 -5.00 6.60
N LEU A 26 -6.30 -4.38 6.20
CA LEU A 26 -5.64 -3.34 6.99
C LEU A 26 -6.53 -2.11 7.19
N TRP A 27 -7.32 -1.74 6.18
CA TRP A 27 -8.30 -0.67 6.32
C TRP A 27 -9.32 -0.97 7.43
N ARG A 28 -9.89 -2.18 7.45
CA ARG A 28 -10.82 -2.61 8.50
C ARG A 28 -10.18 -2.63 9.89
N LEU A 29 -8.90 -2.99 10.00
CA LEU A 29 -8.17 -2.88 11.28
C LEU A 29 -8.05 -1.43 11.76
N GLY A 30 -7.92 -0.47 10.83
CA GLY A 30 -7.94 0.96 11.13
C GLY A 30 -9.28 1.43 11.67
N GLU A 31 -10.39 0.90 11.15
CA GLU A 31 -11.75 1.21 11.62
C GLU A 31 -11.99 0.72 13.06
N GLN A 32 -11.36 -0.39 13.45
CA GLN A 32 -11.59 -1.05 14.73
C GLN A 32 -10.72 -0.53 15.88
N GLY A 33 -9.71 0.31 15.61
CA GLY A 33 -8.86 0.84 16.69
C GLY A 33 -7.78 1.80 16.24
N ASP A 34 -6.62 1.26 15.85
CA ASP A 34 -5.41 2.06 15.63
C ASP A 34 -5.39 2.66 14.21
N ARG A 35 -5.52 4.00 14.13
CA ARG A 35 -5.51 4.73 12.86
C ARG A 35 -4.21 4.56 12.06
N ARG A 36 -3.12 4.07 12.67
CA ARG A 36 -1.87 3.74 11.96
C ARG A 36 -2.07 2.65 10.89
N TRP A 37 -3.05 1.76 11.06
CA TRP A 37 -3.41 0.75 10.06
C TRP A 37 -3.92 1.37 8.75
N PHE A 38 -4.64 2.49 8.81
CA PHE A 38 -5.02 3.24 7.60
C PHE A 38 -3.80 3.75 6.84
N GLY A 39 -2.78 4.22 7.58
CA GLY A 39 -1.52 4.66 6.98
C GLY A 39 -0.83 3.54 6.18
N LEU A 40 -0.79 2.33 6.74
CA LEU A 40 -0.27 1.15 6.03
C LEU A 40 -1.13 0.80 4.79
N ALA A 41 -2.46 0.77 4.93
CA ALA A 41 -3.36 0.46 3.83
C ALA A 41 -3.20 1.45 2.65
N VAL A 42 -3.14 2.75 2.94
CA VAL A 42 -2.94 3.79 1.91
C VAL A 42 -1.55 3.69 1.28
N ALA A 43 -0.51 3.39 2.09
CA ALA A 43 0.86 3.27 1.59
C ALA A 43 1.06 2.12 0.59
N MET A 44 0.16 1.13 0.57
CA MET A 44 0.19 -0.01 -0.37
C MET A 44 -0.43 0.31 -1.74
N LEU A 45 -1.18 1.41 -1.88
CA LEU A 45 -1.90 1.76 -3.12
C LEU A 45 -0.98 1.99 -4.34
N PRO A 46 0.20 2.64 -4.23
CA PRO A 46 1.07 2.80 -5.38
C PRO A 46 1.55 1.45 -5.96
N ALA A 47 1.82 0.46 -5.10
CA ALA A 47 2.18 -0.88 -5.55
C ALA A 47 1.02 -1.60 -6.28
N LEU A 48 -0.24 -1.35 -5.85
CA LEU A 48 -1.42 -1.86 -6.56
C LEU A 48 -1.55 -1.23 -7.96
N ILE A 49 -1.34 0.09 -8.06
CA ILE A 49 -1.36 0.80 -9.35
C ILE A 49 -0.28 0.24 -10.28
N SER A 50 0.92 -0.02 -9.76
CA SER A 50 2.00 -0.67 -10.52
C SER A 50 1.55 -2.02 -11.10
N ALA A 51 0.99 -2.90 -10.27
CA ALA A 51 0.52 -4.22 -10.71
C ALA A 51 -0.59 -4.12 -11.76
N LEU A 52 -1.52 -3.17 -11.62
CA LEU A 52 -2.57 -2.92 -12.61
C LEU A 52 -2.00 -2.42 -13.93
N CYS A 53 -1.01 -1.52 -13.92
CA CYS A 53 -0.34 -1.05 -15.14
C CYS A 53 0.31 -2.21 -15.90
N ALA A 54 1.00 -3.10 -15.19
CA ALA A 54 1.60 -4.30 -15.79
C ALA A 54 0.52 -5.21 -16.42
N CYS A 55 -0.55 -5.51 -15.68
CA CYS A 55 -1.67 -6.32 -16.17
C CYS A 55 -2.35 -5.70 -17.40
N THR A 56 -2.56 -4.37 -17.41
CA THR A 56 -3.14 -3.67 -18.56
C THR A 56 -2.24 -3.74 -19.78
N TRP A 57 -0.93 -3.50 -19.64
CA TRP A 57 -0.02 -3.57 -20.77
C TRP A 57 0.04 -4.97 -21.38
N HIS A 58 0.05 -5.98 -20.51
CA HIS A 58 0.00 -7.39 -20.88
C HIS A 58 -1.33 -7.81 -21.53
N TYR A 59 -2.47 -7.26 -21.08
CA TYR A 59 -3.77 -7.50 -21.69
C TYR A 59 -3.81 -7.04 -23.15
N TYR A 60 -3.08 -5.98 -23.50
CA TYR A 60 -2.95 -5.47 -24.87
C TYR A 60 -1.70 -6.01 -25.59
N ASP A 61 -1.27 -7.23 -25.26
CA ASP A 61 -0.16 -7.94 -25.90
C ASP A 61 1.15 -7.14 -25.97
N ASN A 62 1.42 -6.34 -24.94
CA ASN A 62 2.63 -5.52 -24.85
C ASN A 62 2.76 -4.53 -26.02
N THR A 63 1.63 -3.96 -26.46
CA THR A 63 1.63 -3.00 -27.57
C THR A 63 2.56 -1.80 -27.28
N PRO A 64 3.41 -1.38 -28.24
CA PRO A 64 4.28 -0.21 -28.06
C PRO A 64 3.51 1.08 -27.76
N LYS A 65 2.25 1.18 -28.21
CA LYS A 65 1.38 2.34 -27.93
C LYS A 65 1.14 2.57 -26.43
N LEU A 66 1.28 1.53 -25.62
CA LEU A 66 1.07 1.56 -24.18
C LEU A 66 2.36 1.37 -23.39
N GLU A 67 3.53 1.48 -24.01
CA GLU A 67 4.83 1.33 -23.33
C GLU A 67 5.03 2.32 -22.18
N TRP A 68 4.37 3.49 -22.23
CA TRP A 68 4.34 4.45 -21.12
C TRP A 68 3.81 3.85 -19.80
N LEU A 69 2.96 2.80 -19.87
CA LEU A 69 2.51 2.05 -18.69
C LEU A 69 3.68 1.38 -17.95
N VAL A 70 4.73 0.95 -18.66
CA VAL A 70 5.93 0.37 -18.05
C VAL A 70 6.67 1.42 -17.22
N THR A 71 6.76 2.65 -17.74
CA THR A 71 7.38 3.77 -17.00
C THR A 71 6.54 4.14 -15.79
N LEU A 72 5.21 4.16 -15.93
CA LEU A 72 4.30 4.41 -14.81
C LEU A 72 4.37 3.29 -13.76
N GLN A 73 4.40 2.03 -14.18
CA GLN A 73 4.61 0.86 -13.32
C GLN A 73 5.92 1.00 -12.53
N ALA A 74 7.03 1.30 -13.20
CA ALA A 74 8.32 1.45 -12.54
C ALA A 74 8.31 2.61 -11.53
N SER A 75 7.73 3.75 -11.91
CA SER A 75 7.60 4.93 -11.05
C SER A 75 6.76 4.65 -9.81
N THR A 76 5.60 4.02 -9.99
CA THR A 76 4.70 3.68 -8.88
C THR A 76 5.23 2.55 -8.00
N THR A 77 6.06 1.65 -8.54
CA THR A 77 6.84 0.66 -7.77
C THR A 77 7.84 1.36 -6.85
N LEU A 78 8.62 2.30 -7.41
CA LEU A 78 9.59 3.06 -6.62
C LEU A 78 8.90 3.83 -5.50
N VAL A 79 7.85 4.58 -5.83
CA VAL A 79 7.04 5.32 -4.83
C VAL A 79 6.44 4.36 -3.81
N GLY A 80 5.87 3.24 -4.25
CA GLY A 80 5.26 2.23 -3.37
C GLY A 80 6.23 1.65 -2.35
N ASN A 81 7.47 1.36 -2.77
CA ASN A 81 8.51 0.88 -1.86
C ASN A 81 8.86 1.93 -0.81
N PHE A 82 8.98 3.21 -1.20
CA PHE A 82 9.24 4.29 -0.25
C PHE A 82 8.06 4.53 0.70
N THR A 83 6.82 4.54 0.21
CA THR A 83 5.63 4.73 1.06
C THR A 83 5.48 3.60 2.04
N LEU A 84 5.67 2.35 1.62
CA LEU A 84 5.64 1.18 2.51
C LEU A 84 6.76 1.22 3.54
N MET A 85 7.99 1.57 3.15
CA MET A 85 9.11 1.71 4.07
C MET A 85 8.81 2.77 5.14
N LEU A 86 8.32 3.94 4.74
CA LEU A 86 7.96 5.02 5.66
C LEU A 86 6.80 4.60 6.57
N ALA A 87 5.74 4.01 6.02
CA ALA A 87 4.60 3.56 6.80
C ALA A 87 4.99 2.47 7.81
N ALA A 88 5.83 1.51 7.42
CA ALA A 88 6.36 0.48 8.32
C ALA A 88 7.24 1.08 9.42
N TYR A 89 8.11 2.03 9.09
CA TYR A 89 8.93 2.74 10.09
C TYR A 89 8.05 3.47 11.11
N TRP A 90 7.02 4.16 10.67
CA TRP A 90 6.10 4.91 11.56
C TRP A 90 5.20 3.98 12.37
N PHE A 91 4.82 2.84 11.78
CA PHE A 91 4.03 1.82 12.45
C PHE A 91 4.82 1.16 13.60
N TRP A 92 6.10 0.87 13.38
CA TRP A 92 6.99 0.28 14.39
C TRP A 92 7.31 1.23 15.55
N ARG A 93 7.34 2.55 15.31
CA ARG A 93 7.64 3.53 16.37
C ARG A 93 6.58 3.45 17.48
N PRO A 94 6.99 3.27 18.75
CA PRO A 94 6.06 3.33 19.87
C PRO A 94 5.40 4.71 19.90
N ALA A 95 4.08 4.76 20.11
CA ALA A 95 3.43 6.01 20.46
C ALA A 95 4.10 6.52 21.75
N SER A 96 4.79 7.66 21.68
CA SER A 96 5.37 8.30 22.84
C SER A 96 4.27 8.45 23.89
N LYS A 97 4.40 7.72 25.00
CA LYS A 97 3.47 7.79 26.14
C LYS A 97 3.33 9.27 26.49
N GLN A 98 2.15 9.86 26.27
CA GLN A 98 1.84 11.16 26.85
C GLN A 98 2.00 11.00 28.36
N ALA A 99 2.97 11.71 28.94
CA ALA A 99 3.17 11.72 30.37
C ALA A 99 1.84 12.12 31.03
N PRO A 100 1.38 11.40 32.07
CA PRO A 100 0.11 11.73 32.72
C PRO A 100 0.16 13.18 33.14
N ALA A 101 -0.85 13.94 32.74
CA ALA A 101 -1.01 15.34 33.11
C ALA A 101 -0.86 15.43 34.64
N SER A 102 0.16 16.17 35.07
CA SER A 102 0.39 16.48 36.48
C SER A 102 -0.92 16.98 37.08
N THR A 103 -1.46 16.21 38.03
CA THR A 103 -2.58 16.60 38.87
C THR A 103 -2.09 17.74 39.78
N ALA A 104 -2.15 18.96 39.27
CA ALA A 104 -1.95 20.16 40.07
C ALA A 104 -3.12 20.27 41.05
N VAL A 105 -2.87 19.91 42.31
CA VAL A 105 -3.79 20.17 43.44
C VAL A 105 -3.89 21.69 43.62
N PRO A 106 -5.09 22.29 43.58
CA PRO A 106 -5.23 23.72 43.80
C PRO A 106 -4.94 24.01 45.28
N LYS A 107 -3.97 24.89 45.56
CA LYS A 107 -3.75 25.47 46.88
C LYS A 107 -4.96 26.34 47.23
N GLN A 108 -5.79 25.88 48.16
CA GLN A 108 -6.75 26.73 48.85
C GLN A 108 -5.97 27.83 49.62
N ARG A 109 -6.31 29.08 49.35
CA ARG A 109 -5.98 30.25 50.17
C ARG A 109 -7.29 30.90 50.60
#